data_AF-A0A1H2QLZ7-F1
#
_entry.id   AF-A0A1H2QLZ7-F1
#
_cell.length_a   1.000
_cell.length_b   1.000
_cell.length_c   1.000
_cell.angle_alpha   90.00
_cell.angle_beta   90.00
_cell.angle_gamma   90.00
#
_symmetry.space_group_name_H-M   'P 1'
#
loop_
_entity.id
_entity.type
_entity.pdbx_description
1 polymer ?
#
loop_
_entity_poly.entity_id
_entity_poly.type
_entity_poly.pdbx_seq_one_letter_code
_entity_poly.pdbx_strand_id
1 'polypeptide(L)'
;MYLGNLMEVGPTEQLFQNPENPYTRALLSAIPEPDPTAQVDRITLPGSPPSPRDPPEGCPFATRCPVRIRPEDIEASDEVWDRIREFRDVIRERSRAEQSIGERLKERLGFDTALADSEEIVDEEFSDVDLPSDVRGHVEQAAAYLSDGEPDAARAYLREVFGSQCDTETPQYYDVGDRRMSFCHRHAQEHVSPGDELRQRGYDTHDG
;
A
#
# COMPACT_ATOMS: atom_id res chain seq x y z
N MET A 1 10.38 -10.47 -8.95
CA MET A 1 11.24 -9.74 -7.99
C MET A 1 10.67 -8.33 -7.81
N TYR A 2 10.65 -7.78 -6.61
CA TYR A 2 10.18 -6.42 -6.32
C TYR A 2 11.13 -5.71 -5.35
N LEU A 3 11.62 -4.52 -5.72
CA LEU A 3 12.62 -3.75 -4.96
C LEU A 3 13.84 -4.60 -4.51
N GLY A 4 14.32 -5.49 -5.39
CA GLY A 4 15.45 -6.38 -5.08
C GLY A 4 15.10 -7.68 -4.31
N ASN A 5 13.83 -7.90 -3.97
CA ASN A 5 13.38 -9.08 -3.21
C ASN A 5 12.70 -10.11 -4.11
N LEU A 6 13.03 -11.39 -3.93
CA LEU A 6 12.31 -12.49 -4.58
C LEU A 6 10.97 -12.68 -3.86
N MET A 7 9.89 -12.22 -4.49
CA MET A 7 8.56 -12.28 -3.87
C MET A 7 7.98 -13.69 -3.85
N GLU A 8 8.33 -14.49 -4.86
CA GLU A 8 7.94 -15.89 -4.98
C GLU A 8 8.98 -16.65 -5.79
N VAL A 9 9.23 -17.91 -5.41
CA VAL A 9 10.21 -18.79 -6.04
C VAL A 9 9.59 -20.16 -6.18
N GLY A 10 9.61 -20.76 -7.36
CA GLY A 10 9.10 -22.11 -7.58
C GLY A 10 9.22 -22.57 -9.03
N PRO A 11 8.71 -23.77 -9.37
CA PRO A 11 8.66 -24.24 -10.75
C PRO A 11 7.84 -23.29 -11.63
N THR A 12 8.32 -23.00 -12.84
CA THR A 12 7.66 -22.07 -13.77
C THR A 12 6.17 -22.38 -13.93
N GLU A 13 5.82 -23.63 -14.21
CA GLU A 13 4.43 -24.04 -14.41
C GLU A 13 3.53 -23.70 -13.20
N GLN A 14 4.02 -23.96 -11.99
CA GLN A 14 3.29 -23.67 -10.76
C GLN A 14 3.13 -22.16 -10.52
N LEU A 15 4.15 -21.35 -10.83
CA LEU A 15 4.06 -19.90 -10.72
C LEU A 15 3.00 -19.31 -11.67
N PHE A 16 2.82 -19.89 -12.86
CA PHE A 16 1.82 -19.43 -13.83
C PHE A 16 0.41 -19.93 -13.52
N GLN A 17 0.27 -21.16 -13.00
CA GLN A 17 -1.04 -21.78 -12.76
C GLN A 17 -1.62 -21.41 -11.39
N ASN A 18 -0.79 -21.40 -10.35
CA ASN A 18 -1.22 -21.10 -8.99
C ASN A 18 -0.18 -20.20 -8.28
N PRO A 19 -0.02 -18.94 -8.68
CA PRO A 19 0.82 -17.99 -7.95
C PRO A 19 0.30 -17.77 -6.53
N GLU A 20 1.13 -17.86 -5.51
CA GLU A 20 0.70 -17.72 -4.10
C GLU A 20 0.97 -16.32 -3.54
N ASN A 21 1.92 -15.58 -4.11
CA ASN A 21 2.24 -14.25 -3.62
C ASN A 21 1.34 -13.18 -4.26
N PRO A 22 0.81 -12.20 -3.48
CA PRO A 22 0.01 -11.10 -4.02
C PRO A 22 0.69 -10.34 -5.17
N TYR A 23 2.01 -10.16 -5.09
CA TYR A 23 2.76 -9.50 -6.16
C TYR A 23 2.80 -10.34 -7.44
N THR A 24 3.01 -11.64 -7.35
CA THR A 24 3.03 -12.54 -8.51
C THR A 24 1.65 -12.64 -9.15
N ARG A 25 0.59 -12.78 -8.33
CA ARG A 25 -0.81 -12.73 -8.79
C ARG A 25 -1.08 -11.44 -9.57
N ALA A 26 -0.71 -10.29 -9.01
CA ALA A 26 -0.89 -9.01 -9.69
C ALA A 26 -0.10 -8.91 -11.00
N LEU A 27 1.16 -9.37 -11.01
CA LEU A 27 2.01 -9.38 -12.20
C LEU A 27 1.39 -10.21 -13.34
N LEU A 28 0.86 -11.40 -13.01
CA LEU A 28 0.27 -12.30 -13.99
C LEU A 28 -1.11 -11.80 -14.46
N SER A 29 -1.90 -11.18 -13.58
CA SER A 29 -3.18 -10.56 -13.96
C SER A 29 -3.03 -9.42 -14.97
N ALA A 30 -1.82 -8.85 -15.10
CA ALA A 30 -1.51 -7.80 -16.08
C ALA A 30 -1.12 -8.34 -17.46
N ILE A 31 -1.00 -9.66 -17.64
CA ILE A 31 -0.72 -10.27 -18.95
C ILE A 31 -1.95 -10.05 -19.86
N PRO A 32 -1.79 -9.43 -21.04
CA PRO A 32 -2.91 -9.25 -21.97
C PRO A 32 -3.44 -10.59 -22.47
N GLU A 33 -4.77 -10.74 -22.48
CA GLU A 33 -5.46 -11.86 -23.12
C GLU A 33 -5.63 -11.57 -24.62
N PRO A 34 -5.14 -12.45 -25.51
CA PRO A 34 -5.32 -12.30 -26.95
C PRO A 34 -6.78 -12.25 -27.41
N ASP A 35 -7.70 -12.93 -26.72
CA ASP A 35 -9.13 -12.88 -27.05
C ASP A 35 -9.77 -11.58 -26.54
N PRO A 36 -10.23 -10.67 -27.43
CA PRO A 36 -10.85 -9.42 -27.02
C PRO A 36 -12.22 -9.59 -26.34
N THR A 37 -12.80 -10.79 -26.39
CA THR A 37 -14.09 -11.12 -25.75
C THR A 37 -13.93 -11.76 -24.38
N ALA A 38 -12.71 -12.17 -24.03
CA ALA A 38 -12.43 -12.72 -22.72
C ALA A 38 -12.55 -11.64 -21.65
N GLN A 39 -13.25 -11.97 -20.57
CA GLN A 39 -13.24 -11.18 -19.36
C GLN A 39 -12.02 -11.60 -18.55
N VAL A 40 -11.14 -10.66 -18.26
CA VAL A 40 -9.93 -10.90 -17.46
C VAL A 40 -10.02 -9.99 -16.24
N ASP A 41 -10.14 -10.60 -15.08
CA ASP A 41 -10.13 -9.87 -13.82
C ASP A 41 -8.71 -9.42 -13.49
N ARG A 42 -8.49 -8.12 -13.60
CA ARG A 42 -7.19 -7.50 -13.36
C ARG A 42 -7.08 -7.05 -11.92
N ILE A 43 -5.96 -7.37 -11.28
CA ILE A 43 -5.64 -6.80 -9.98
C ILE A 43 -5.06 -5.41 -10.21
N THR A 44 -5.86 -4.38 -9.91
CA THR A 44 -5.39 -2.99 -9.90
C THR A 44 -4.55 -2.76 -8.65
N LEU A 45 -3.28 -2.41 -8.85
CA LEU A 45 -2.39 -2.04 -7.75
C LEU A 45 -2.51 -0.53 -7.46
N PRO A 46 -2.70 -0.13 -6.19
CA PRO A 46 -2.73 1.28 -5.84
C PRO A 46 -1.35 1.92 -6.02
N GLY A 47 -1.38 3.23 -6.29
CA GLY A 47 -0.21 4.10 -6.31
C GLY A 47 0.92 3.70 -7.26
N SER A 48 2.01 4.45 -7.15
CA SER A 48 3.26 4.22 -7.89
C SER A 48 4.25 3.35 -7.11
N PRO A 49 5.16 2.61 -7.77
CA PRO A 49 6.28 1.95 -7.08
C PRO A 49 7.08 2.95 -6.24
N PRO A 50 7.38 2.65 -4.96
CA PRO A 50 8.16 3.55 -4.14
C PRO A 50 9.61 3.60 -4.63
N SER A 51 10.27 4.74 -4.39
CA SER A 51 11.70 4.90 -4.68
C SER A 51 12.55 3.86 -3.95
N PRO A 52 13.47 3.16 -4.63
CA PRO A 52 14.43 2.26 -3.97
C PRO A 52 15.36 2.95 -2.96
N ARG A 53 15.45 4.29 -2.97
CA ARG A 53 16.24 5.07 -2.00
C ARG A 53 15.58 5.23 -0.63
N ASP A 54 14.26 5.04 -0.57
CA ASP A 54 13.45 5.09 0.65
C ASP A 54 12.43 3.95 0.54
N PRO A 55 12.86 2.68 0.63
CA PRO A 55 11.97 1.53 0.56
C PRO A 55 11.07 1.46 1.81
N PRO A 56 9.92 0.77 1.74
CA PRO A 56 9.19 0.40 2.96
C PRO A 56 10.11 -0.37 3.92
N GLU A 57 9.97 -0.12 5.22
CA GLU A 57 10.82 -0.77 6.24
C GLU A 57 10.46 -2.24 6.47
N GLY A 58 9.16 -2.59 6.44
CA GLY A 58 8.68 -3.95 6.59
C GLY A 58 8.62 -4.73 5.28
N CYS A 59 7.42 -5.14 4.87
CA CYS A 59 7.20 -5.82 3.61
C CYS A 59 7.50 -4.86 2.44
N PRO A 60 8.37 -5.25 1.48
CA PRO A 60 8.75 -4.36 0.38
C PRO A 60 7.55 -3.99 -0.49
N PHE A 61 6.52 -4.84 -0.56
CA PHE A 61 5.31 -4.62 -1.36
C PHE A 61 4.17 -3.96 -0.57
N ALA A 62 4.36 -3.58 0.70
CA ALA A 62 3.29 -3.14 1.59
C ALA A 62 2.42 -2.00 1.02
N THR A 63 3.03 -0.97 0.43
CA THR A 63 2.28 0.20 -0.07
C THR A 63 1.39 -0.12 -1.26
N ARG A 64 1.77 -1.12 -2.06
CA ARG A 64 1.01 -1.53 -3.26
C ARG A 64 0.25 -2.85 -3.10
N CYS A 65 0.39 -3.54 -1.97
CA CYS A 65 -0.25 -4.84 -1.78
C CYS A 65 -1.77 -4.67 -1.66
N PRO A 66 -2.60 -5.23 -2.56
CA PRO A 66 -4.06 -5.09 -2.47
C PRO A 66 -4.64 -5.80 -1.24
N VAL A 67 -3.89 -6.78 -0.71
CA VAL A 67 -4.23 -7.57 0.46
C VAL A 67 -3.27 -7.26 1.61
N ARG A 68 -3.00 -5.98 1.89
CA ARG A 68 -2.22 -5.60 3.08
C ARG A 68 -2.99 -6.02 4.34
N ILE A 69 -2.28 -6.50 5.35
CA ILE A 69 -2.88 -6.82 6.66
C ILE A 69 -3.25 -5.50 7.34
N ARG A 70 -4.45 -5.43 7.92
CA ARG A 70 -4.95 -4.26 8.65
C ARG A 70 -4.64 -4.40 10.15
N PRO A 71 -4.47 -3.29 10.89
CA PRO A 71 -4.50 -3.34 12.35
C PRO A 71 -5.88 -3.80 12.83
N GLU A 72 -5.92 -4.56 13.92
CA GLU A 72 -7.16 -5.11 14.49
C GLU A 72 -8.05 -4.04 15.12
N ASP A 73 -7.46 -2.95 15.59
CA ASP A 73 -8.15 -1.89 16.35
C ASP A 73 -8.85 -0.83 15.47
N ILE A 74 -8.76 -0.94 14.13
CA ILE A 74 -9.38 0.02 13.19
C ILE A 74 -10.55 -0.64 12.48
N GLU A 75 -11.76 -0.25 12.87
CA GLU A 75 -13.01 -0.70 12.23
C GLU A 75 -13.37 0.23 11.06
N ALA A 76 -12.92 -0.12 9.85
CA ALA A 76 -13.17 0.63 8.63
C ALA A 76 -13.70 -0.28 7.50
N SER A 77 -14.55 0.27 6.63
CA SER A 77 -14.92 -0.40 5.38
C SER A 77 -13.71 -0.54 4.45
N ASP A 78 -13.81 -1.39 3.44
CA ASP A 78 -12.75 -1.55 2.45
C ASP A 78 -12.44 -0.23 1.72
N GLU A 79 -13.48 0.52 1.34
CA GLU A 79 -13.37 1.82 0.69
C GLU A 79 -12.65 2.86 1.57
N VAL A 80 -13.04 2.98 2.85
CA VAL A 80 -12.37 3.88 3.80
C VAL A 80 -10.90 3.48 3.95
N TRP A 81 -10.62 2.18 4.05
CA TRP A 81 -9.26 1.70 4.20
C TRP A 81 -8.38 2.01 2.98
N ASP A 82 -8.94 1.91 1.78
CA ASP A 82 -8.21 2.23 0.56
C ASP A 82 -7.89 3.73 0.50
N ARG A 83 -8.81 4.62 0.91
CA ARG A 83 -8.52 6.06 1.06
C ARG A 83 -7.45 6.37 2.11
N ILE A 84 -7.48 5.69 3.26
CA ILE A 84 -6.41 5.82 4.28
C ILE A 84 -5.03 5.48 3.68
N ARG A 85 -4.97 4.48 2.79
CA ARG A 85 -3.72 4.09 2.15
C ARG A 85 -3.25 5.10 1.11
N GLU A 86 -4.16 5.61 0.29
CA GLU A 86 -3.87 6.65 -0.70
C GLU A 86 -3.36 7.91 -0.02
N PHE A 87 -4.05 8.38 1.02
CA PHE A 87 -3.60 9.50 1.85
C PHE A 87 -2.20 9.30 2.44
N ARG A 88 -1.88 8.10 2.93
CA ARG A 88 -0.54 7.77 3.43
C ARG A 88 0.54 7.79 2.35
N ASP A 89 0.21 7.35 1.14
CA ASP A 89 1.13 7.40 0.01
C ASP A 89 1.35 8.85 -0.47
N VAL A 90 0.30 9.68 -0.51
CA VAL A 90 0.40 11.12 -0.81
C VAL A 90 1.33 11.83 0.18
N ILE A 91 1.16 11.60 1.48
CA ILE A 91 2.02 12.20 2.52
C ILE A 91 3.47 11.74 2.37
N ARG A 92 3.69 10.46 2.07
CA ARG A 92 5.03 9.93 1.85
C ARG A 92 5.71 10.56 0.63
N GLU A 93 4.98 10.82 -0.44
CA GLU A 93 5.51 11.49 -1.63
C GLU A 93 5.80 12.97 -1.37
N ARG A 94 4.96 13.67 -0.61
CA ARG A 94 5.19 15.08 -0.20
C ARG A 94 6.41 15.25 0.70
N SER A 95 6.57 14.42 1.74
CA SER A 95 7.76 14.40 2.61
C SER A 95 9.08 14.33 1.82
N ARG A 96 9.07 13.71 0.62
CA ARG A 96 10.24 13.65 -0.27
C ARG A 96 10.45 14.92 -1.10
N ALA A 97 9.37 15.57 -1.55
CA ALA A 97 9.43 16.73 -2.43
C ALA A 97 10.05 17.96 -1.73
N GLU A 98 9.86 18.09 -0.43
CA GLU A 98 10.32 19.22 0.39
C GLU A 98 11.82 19.18 0.74
N GLN A 99 12.57 18.16 0.29
CA GLN A 99 14.03 18.11 0.50
C GLN A 99 14.85 18.88 -0.55
N SER A 100 14.21 19.64 -1.43
CA SER A 100 14.88 20.56 -2.37
C SER A 100 15.45 21.78 -1.63
N ILE A 101 16.75 22.04 -1.79
CA ILE A 101 17.44 23.25 -1.29
C ILE A 101 16.72 24.54 -1.74
N GLY A 102 16.01 24.50 -2.88
CA GLY A 102 15.26 25.63 -3.41
C GLY A 102 14.01 25.98 -2.61
N GLU A 103 13.29 25.00 -2.06
CA GLU A 103 12.05 25.22 -1.27
C GLU A 103 12.38 25.92 0.06
N ARG A 104 13.42 25.45 0.77
CA ARG A 104 13.95 26.09 2.00
C ARG A 104 14.37 27.55 1.78
N LEU A 105 14.79 27.88 0.56
CA LEU A 105 15.20 29.22 0.16
C LEU A 105 13.99 30.13 -0.10
N LYS A 106 12.91 29.59 -0.68
CA LYS A 106 11.64 30.32 -0.86
C LYS A 106 10.96 30.63 0.47
N GLU A 107 10.96 29.68 1.40
CA GLU A 107 10.42 29.84 2.75
C GLU A 107 11.13 30.96 3.53
N ARG A 108 12.47 31.00 3.46
CA ARG A 108 13.30 32.06 4.04
C ARG A 108 13.13 33.42 3.34
N LEU A 109 12.59 33.44 2.13
CA LEU A 109 12.36 34.64 1.33
C LEU A 109 10.88 35.09 1.32
N GLY A 110 10.00 34.42 2.08
CA GLY A 110 8.58 34.78 2.19
C GLY A 110 7.79 34.55 0.90
N PHE A 111 8.24 33.63 0.06
CA PHE A 111 7.44 33.18 -1.09
C PHE A 111 6.50 32.07 -0.62
N ASP A 112 5.21 32.38 -0.58
CA ASP A 112 4.11 31.42 -0.40
C ASP A 112 4.16 30.38 -1.53
N THR A 113 4.90 29.31 -1.31
CA THR A 113 4.87 28.14 -2.19
C THR A 113 4.92 26.90 -1.32
N ALA A 114 3.87 26.08 -1.44
CA ALA A 114 3.84 24.67 -1.07
C ALA A 114 3.22 24.28 0.29
N LEU A 115 2.21 24.99 0.77
CA LEU A 115 1.06 24.32 1.39
C LEU A 115 -0.07 24.38 0.36
N ALA A 116 -0.20 23.36 -0.51
CA ALA A 116 -1.57 23.01 -0.89
C ALA A 116 -2.21 22.59 0.44
N ASP A 117 -3.17 23.39 0.92
CA ASP A 117 -3.70 23.35 2.29
C ASP A 117 -3.85 21.88 2.68
N SER A 118 -3.32 21.49 3.83
CA SER A 118 -3.51 20.11 4.32
C SER A 118 -5.00 19.72 4.30
N GLU A 119 -5.88 20.71 4.47
CA GLU A 119 -7.33 20.64 4.24
C GLU A 119 -7.72 20.26 2.81
N GLU A 120 -7.08 20.80 1.77
CA GLU A 120 -7.30 20.43 0.36
C GLU A 120 -6.95 18.95 0.13
N ILE A 121 -5.85 18.44 0.69
CA ILE A 121 -5.50 17.02 0.58
C ILE A 121 -6.58 16.14 1.21
N VAL A 122 -7.00 16.51 2.42
CA VAL A 122 -8.00 15.72 3.15
C VAL A 122 -9.34 15.77 2.43
N ASP A 123 -9.74 16.93 1.90
CA ASP A 123 -10.97 17.08 1.14
C ASP A 123 -10.93 16.29 -0.18
N GLU A 124 -9.83 16.37 -0.95
CA GLU A 124 -9.63 15.59 -2.18
C GLU A 124 -9.72 14.08 -1.92
N GLU A 125 -9.10 13.60 -0.84
CA GLU A 125 -9.00 12.17 -0.54
C GLU A 125 -10.25 11.59 0.12
N PHE A 126 -11.00 12.37 0.91
CA PHE A 126 -12.06 11.86 1.78
C PHE A 126 -13.44 12.53 1.64
N SER A 127 -13.61 13.55 0.79
CA SER A 127 -14.91 14.26 0.66
C SER A 127 -16.08 13.38 0.21
N ASP A 128 -15.81 12.27 -0.45
CA ASP A 128 -16.80 11.33 -0.98
C ASP A 128 -17.02 10.09 -0.11
N VAL A 129 -16.39 10.01 1.07
CA VAL A 129 -16.48 8.85 1.97
C VAL A 129 -16.82 9.25 3.40
N ASP A 130 -17.78 8.54 4.02
CA ASP A 130 -18.11 8.72 5.43
C ASP A 130 -17.06 8.09 6.34
N LEU A 131 -16.17 8.91 6.90
CA LEU A 131 -15.15 8.45 7.85
C LEU A 131 -15.73 8.15 9.23
N PRO A 132 -15.44 6.96 9.81
CA PRO A 132 -15.61 6.68 11.24
C PRO A 132 -14.92 7.75 12.12
N SER A 133 -15.46 8.01 13.30
CA SER A 133 -15.00 9.14 14.14
C SER A 133 -13.57 9.00 14.65
N ASP A 134 -13.14 7.76 14.92
CA ASP A 134 -11.77 7.40 15.28
C ASP A 134 -10.81 7.66 14.10
N VAL A 135 -11.14 7.16 12.91
CA VAL A 135 -10.37 7.39 11.69
C VAL A 135 -10.25 8.88 11.38
N ARG A 136 -11.37 9.62 11.47
CA ARG A 136 -11.40 11.07 11.23
C ARG A 136 -10.43 11.82 12.14
N GLY A 137 -10.45 11.53 13.44
CA GLY A 137 -9.53 12.17 14.39
C GLY A 137 -8.06 11.93 14.05
N HIS A 138 -7.72 10.75 13.53
CA HIS A 138 -6.36 10.44 13.08
C HIS A 138 -5.98 11.14 11.77
N VAL A 139 -6.91 11.28 10.83
CA VAL A 139 -6.69 12.07 9.59
C VAL A 139 -6.48 13.54 9.93
N GLU A 140 -7.32 14.12 10.79
CA GLU A 140 -7.20 15.50 11.26
C GLU A 140 -5.87 15.75 11.99
N GLN A 141 -5.45 14.81 12.84
CA GLN A 141 -4.16 14.89 13.54
C GLN A 141 -2.96 14.83 12.57
N ALA A 142 -3.04 14.00 11.53
CA ALA A 142 -2.00 13.94 10.50
C ALA A 142 -1.97 15.23 9.67
N ALA A 143 -3.13 15.78 9.33
CA ALA A 143 -3.24 17.07 8.64
C ALA A 143 -2.66 18.22 9.48
N ALA A 144 -2.85 18.20 10.81
CA ALA A 144 -2.23 19.18 11.71
C ALA A 144 -0.70 19.16 11.63
N TYR A 145 -0.08 17.97 11.65
CA TYR A 145 1.37 17.86 11.45
C TYR A 145 1.83 18.43 10.09
N LEU A 146 1.05 18.27 9.02
CA LEU A 146 1.36 18.87 7.72
C LEU A 146 1.27 20.39 7.76
N SER A 147 0.22 20.94 8.39
CA SER A 147 0.05 22.39 8.58
C SER A 147 1.20 23.02 9.37
N ASP A 148 1.76 22.26 10.32
CA ASP A 148 2.90 22.68 11.14
C ASP A 148 4.25 22.50 10.42
N GLY A 149 4.26 22.01 9.18
CA GLY A 149 5.49 21.79 8.40
C GLY A 149 6.28 20.56 8.86
N GLU A 150 5.61 19.57 9.47
CA GLU A 150 6.19 18.35 10.02
C GLU A 150 5.72 17.08 9.28
N PRO A 151 5.96 16.94 7.97
CA PRO A 151 5.45 15.80 7.19
C PRO A 151 6.05 14.45 7.61
N ASP A 152 7.26 14.45 8.17
CA ASP A 152 7.87 13.24 8.73
C ASP A 152 7.16 12.79 10.02
N ALA A 153 6.67 13.75 10.84
CA ALA A 153 5.86 13.44 12.01
C ALA A 153 4.47 12.91 11.59
N ALA A 154 3.84 13.51 10.58
CA ALA A 154 2.60 12.99 9.99
C ALA A 154 2.78 11.55 9.48
N ARG A 155 3.85 11.28 8.75
CA ARG A 155 4.19 9.93 8.25
C ARG A 155 4.41 8.93 9.39
N ALA A 156 5.15 9.32 10.42
CA ALA A 156 5.41 8.46 11.57
C ALA A 156 4.11 8.14 12.33
N TYR A 157 3.29 9.16 12.58
CA TYR A 157 1.99 9.02 13.25
C TYR A 157 1.04 8.09 12.49
N LEU A 158 0.84 8.31 11.19
CA LEU A 158 -0.03 7.46 10.38
C LEU A 158 0.45 6.01 10.30
N ARG A 159 1.77 5.79 10.37
CA ARG A 159 2.32 4.43 10.44
C ARG A 159 2.08 3.81 11.81
N GLU A 160 2.15 4.56 12.90
CA GLU A 160 1.85 4.06 14.23
C GLU A 160 0.38 3.63 14.34
N VAL A 161 -0.54 4.48 13.89
CA VAL A 161 -1.98 4.25 14.00
C VAL A 161 -2.49 3.22 12.99
N PHE A 162 -2.16 3.40 11.72
CA PHE A 162 -2.71 2.57 10.63
C PHE A 162 -1.73 1.50 10.13
N GLY A 163 -0.57 1.38 10.77
CA GLY A 163 0.42 0.35 10.45
C GLY A 163 -0.06 -1.04 10.84
N SER A 164 0.57 -2.04 10.23
CA SER A 164 0.47 -3.43 10.69
C SER A 164 1.86 -4.06 10.63
N GLN A 165 1.97 -5.36 10.89
CA GLN A 165 3.21 -6.11 10.68
C GLN A 165 3.78 -5.95 9.25
N CYS A 166 2.94 -5.62 8.25
CA CYS A 166 3.43 -5.33 6.90
C CYS A 166 4.30 -4.07 6.85
N ASP A 167 4.17 -3.13 7.78
CA ASP A 167 4.91 -1.88 7.82
C ASP A 167 6.19 -1.99 8.65
N THR A 168 6.21 -2.87 9.65
CA THR A 168 7.29 -2.95 10.64
C THR A 168 8.18 -4.17 10.47
N GLU A 169 7.65 -5.26 9.89
CA GLU A 169 8.35 -6.54 9.81
C GLU A 169 8.58 -6.97 8.37
N THR A 170 9.77 -7.48 8.10
CA THR A 170 10.09 -8.14 6.83
C THR A 170 9.53 -9.57 6.86
N PRO A 171 8.76 -10.00 5.84
CA PRO A 171 8.30 -11.38 5.76
C PRO A 171 9.44 -12.38 5.76
N GLN A 172 9.17 -13.59 6.24
CA GLN A 172 9.99 -14.74 5.90
C GLN A 172 9.49 -15.40 4.60
N TYR A 173 10.26 -16.34 4.08
CA TYR A 173 9.79 -17.22 3.00
C TYR A 173 8.97 -18.36 3.61
N TYR A 174 7.70 -18.43 3.23
CA TYR A 174 6.81 -19.52 3.61
C TYR A 174 6.80 -20.59 2.52
N ASP A 175 6.89 -21.86 2.91
CA ASP A 175 6.64 -22.98 2.01
C ASP A 175 5.14 -23.05 1.74
N VAL A 176 4.77 -22.95 0.47
CA VAL A 176 3.38 -22.95 0.00
C VAL A 176 3.08 -24.17 -0.87
N GLY A 177 3.89 -25.22 -0.75
CA GLY A 177 3.72 -26.48 -1.47
C GLY A 177 4.40 -26.50 -2.85
N ASP A 178 4.50 -27.68 -3.46
CA ASP A 178 5.04 -27.88 -4.82
C ASP A 178 6.43 -27.27 -5.10
N ARG A 179 7.26 -27.17 -4.05
CA ARG A 179 8.58 -26.51 -4.07
C ARG A 179 8.48 -25.01 -4.37
N ARG A 180 7.36 -24.38 -4.01
CA ARG A 180 7.16 -22.93 -4.05
C ARG A 180 7.43 -22.34 -2.66
N MET A 181 8.07 -21.18 -2.67
CA MET A 181 8.29 -20.34 -1.51
C MET A 181 7.70 -18.96 -1.78
N SER A 182 6.90 -18.42 -0.86
CA SER A 182 6.30 -17.09 -0.98
C SER A 182 6.75 -16.15 0.14
N PHE A 183 7.11 -14.93 -0.23
CA PHE A 183 7.56 -13.87 0.67
C PHE A 183 6.37 -12.99 1.07
N CYS A 184 5.48 -13.52 1.92
CA CYS A 184 4.26 -12.83 2.36
C CYS A 184 3.86 -13.25 3.77
N HIS A 185 3.57 -12.26 4.62
CA HIS A 185 3.12 -12.49 5.99
C HIS A 185 1.78 -13.23 6.10
N ARG A 186 0.91 -13.14 5.09
CA ARG A 186 -0.42 -13.79 5.10
C ARG A 186 -0.38 -15.32 5.03
N HIS A 187 0.79 -15.93 4.85
CA HIS A 187 0.95 -17.38 4.95
C HIS A 187 1.18 -17.87 6.39
N ALA A 188 1.32 -16.97 7.37
CA ALA A 188 1.27 -17.37 8.77
C ALA A 188 -0.16 -17.79 9.16
N GLN A 189 -0.29 -18.71 10.12
CA GLN A 189 -1.53 -19.45 10.39
C GLN A 189 -2.68 -18.57 10.91
N GLU A 190 -2.34 -17.44 11.51
CA GLU A 190 -3.28 -16.46 12.07
C GLU A 190 -3.94 -15.57 11.00
N HIS A 191 -3.45 -15.58 9.75
CA HIS A 191 -3.95 -14.73 8.68
C HIS A 191 -4.74 -15.52 7.64
N VAL A 192 -5.74 -14.85 7.05
CA VAL A 192 -6.36 -15.32 5.81
C VAL A 192 -5.31 -15.31 4.70
N SER A 193 -5.23 -16.41 3.95
CA SER A 193 -4.26 -16.59 2.86
C SER A 193 -4.36 -15.47 1.81
N PRO A 194 -3.28 -15.18 1.06
CA PRO A 194 -3.32 -14.20 -0.02
C PRO A 194 -4.46 -14.41 -1.03
N GLY A 195 -4.67 -15.65 -1.49
CA GLY A 195 -5.70 -15.98 -2.48
C GLY A 195 -7.11 -15.81 -1.91
N ASP A 196 -7.35 -16.29 -0.68
CA ASP A 196 -8.65 -16.14 -0.03
C ASP A 196 -9.01 -14.67 0.22
N GLU A 197 -8.06 -13.84 0.68
CA GLU A 197 -8.30 -12.41 0.88
C GLU A 197 -8.56 -11.69 -0.45
N LEU A 198 -7.84 -12.03 -1.53
CA LEU A 198 -8.10 -11.46 -2.85
C LEU A 198 -9.54 -11.78 -3.31
N ARG A 199 -10.00 -13.02 -3.12
CA ARG A 199 -11.39 -13.40 -3.43
C ARG A 199 -12.41 -12.64 -2.59
N GLN A 200 -12.14 -12.45 -1.31
CA GLN A 200 -13.02 -11.65 -0.43
C GLN A 200 -13.13 -10.20 -0.89
N ARG A 201 -12.06 -9.64 -1.47
CA ARG A 201 -12.04 -8.30 -2.09
C ARG A 201 -12.60 -8.24 -3.51
N GLY A 202 -13.17 -9.34 -4.01
CA GLY A 202 -13.82 -9.40 -5.31
C GLY A 202 -12.87 -9.59 -6.49
N TYR A 203 -11.60 -9.95 -6.26
CA TYR A 203 -10.73 -10.39 -7.35
C TYR A 203 -11.01 -11.86 -7.65
N ASP A 204 -11.33 -12.19 -8.92
CA ASP A 204 -11.38 -13.58 -9.36
C ASP A 204 -9.95 -14.11 -9.46
N THR A 205 -9.56 -14.89 -8.46
CA THR A 205 -8.37 -15.70 -8.55
C THR A 205 -8.78 -17.00 -9.24
N HIS A 206 -8.46 -17.13 -10.53
CA HIS A 206 -8.55 -18.40 -11.22
C HIS A 206 -7.55 -19.39 -10.61
N ASP A 207 -7.89 -19.95 -9.45
CA ASP A 207 -7.25 -21.13 -8.88
C ASP A 207 -7.85 -22.31 -9.66
N GLY A 208 -7.38 -22.50 -10.90
CA GLY A 208 -7.81 -23.56 -11.81
C GLY A 208 -7.33 -24.95 -11.41
#